data_AF-A0AAI9H490-F1
#
_entry.id   AF-A0AAI9H490-F1
#
_cell.length_a   1.000
_cell.length_b   1.000
_cell.length_c   1.000
_cell.angle_alpha   90.00
_cell.angle_beta   90.00
_cell.angle_gamma   90.00
#
_symmetry.space_group_name_H-M   'P 1'
#
loop_
_entity.id
_entity.type
_entity.pdbx_description
1 polymer ?
#
loop_
_entity_poly.entity_id
_entity_poly.type
_entity_poly.pdbx_seq_one_letter_code
_entity_poly.pdbx_strand_id
1 'polypeptide(L)'
;MKPGKLLAAATVLTITACAGKVEKDPQYVAAEKCADLVIIKSRALAEKGISGKYVLTSKLRTTSTSDGPFTSTKIRGIPYATSTFLDNGNEGSAWRKCMGQKL
;
A
#
# COMPACT_ATOMS: atom_id res chain seq x y z
N MET A 1 -16.00 38.00 -47.27
CA MET A 1 -15.47 36.83 -46.54
C MET A 1 -14.55 37.34 -45.43
N LYS A 2 -14.88 37.12 -44.16
CA LYS A 2 -14.07 37.55 -43.00
C LYS A 2 -13.32 36.32 -42.45
N PRO A 3 -12.00 36.36 -42.26
CA PRO A 3 -11.29 35.25 -41.63
C PRO A 3 -11.51 35.31 -40.11
N GLY A 4 -12.11 34.25 -39.56
CA GLY A 4 -12.28 34.07 -38.13
C GLY A 4 -10.94 33.79 -37.46
N LYS A 5 -10.62 34.56 -36.43
CA LYS A 5 -9.47 34.33 -35.54
C LYS A 5 -9.77 33.13 -34.64
N LEU A 6 -9.12 32.00 -34.89
CA LEU A 6 -9.07 30.87 -33.96
C LEU A 6 -7.91 31.10 -32.98
N LEU A 7 -8.23 31.55 -31.77
CA LEU A 7 -7.29 31.60 -30.66
C LEU A 7 -7.22 30.20 -30.04
N ALA A 8 -6.14 29.46 -30.31
CA ALA A 8 -5.85 28.21 -29.63
C ALA A 8 -5.41 28.51 -28.19
N ALA A 9 -6.29 28.26 -27.21
CA ALA A 9 -5.95 28.30 -25.81
C ALA A 9 -5.12 27.05 -25.45
N ALA A 10 -3.80 27.21 -25.35
CA ALA A 10 -2.92 26.16 -24.86
C ALA A 10 -3.14 26.00 -23.34
N THR A 11 -3.90 24.99 -22.95
CA THR A 11 -4.08 24.62 -21.54
C THR A 11 -2.82 23.89 -21.07
N VAL A 12 -1.94 24.59 -20.35
CA VAL A 12 -0.78 23.99 -19.69
C VAL A 12 -1.29 23.17 -18.50
N LEU A 13 -1.39 21.85 -18.66
CA LEU A 13 -1.63 20.91 -17.57
C LEU A 13 -0.34 20.75 -16.76
N THR A 14 -0.20 21.54 -15.69
CA THR A 14 0.85 21.32 -14.69
C THR A 14 0.49 20.08 -13.85
N ILE A 15 1.02 18.94 -14.25
CA ILE A 15 0.95 17.71 -13.46
C ILE A 15 1.85 17.92 -12.23
N THR A 16 1.25 18.35 -11.13
CA THR A 16 1.91 18.38 -9.82
C THR A 16 2.07 16.93 -9.35
N ALA A 17 3.18 16.30 -9.73
CA ALA A 17 3.57 15.01 -9.19
C ALA A 17 3.80 15.18 -7.68
N CYS A 18 2.83 14.74 -6.88
CA CYS A 18 3.04 14.57 -5.45
C CYS A 18 4.13 13.52 -5.25
N ALA A 19 5.38 13.97 -5.09
CA ALA A 19 6.47 13.11 -4.65
C ALA A 19 6.15 12.67 -3.21
N GLY A 20 5.51 11.52 -3.08
CA GLY A 20 5.25 10.88 -1.79
C GLY A 20 6.56 10.69 -1.04
N LYS A 21 6.56 10.91 0.27
CA LYS A 21 7.75 10.66 1.11
C LYS A 21 8.13 9.19 0.96
N VAL A 22 9.38 8.92 0.55
CA VAL A 22 9.89 7.54 0.48
C VAL A 22 9.99 6.99 1.89
N GLU A 23 9.23 5.94 2.18
CA GLU A 23 9.34 5.23 3.44
C GLU A 23 10.68 4.49 3.50
N LYS A 24 11.45 4.74 4.56
CA LYS A 24 12.79 4.17 4.75
C LYS A 24 12.81 2.96 5.67
N ASP A 25 11.73 2.74 6.42
CA ASP A 25 11.59 1.67 7.38
C ASP A 25 11.34 0.32 6.68
N PRO A 26 12.30 -0.64 6.73
CA PRO A 26 12.16 -1.91 6.03
C PRO A 26 10.94 -2.71 6.50
N GLN A 27 10.59 -2.62 7.79
CA GLN A 27 9.42 -3.31 8.33
C GLN A 27 8.13 -2.70 7.79
N TYR A 28 8.05 -1.36 7.70
CA TYR A 28 6.89 -0.71 7.12
C TYR A 28 6.76 -1.04 5.63
N VAL A 29 7.85 -0.97 4.86
CA VAL A 29 7.84 -1.29 3.43
C VAL A 29 7.44 -2.75 3.19
N ALA A 30 7.93 -3.68 4.02
CA ALA A 30 7.50 -5.08 3.96
C ALA A 30 6.00 -5.22 4.27
N ALA A 31 5.53 -4.53 5.32
CA ALA A 31 4.14 -4.55 5.76
C ALA A 31 3.18 -4.00 4.70
N GLU A 32 3.54 -2.89 4.06
CA GLU A 32 2.82 -2.29 2.93
C GLU A 32 2.69 -3.27 1.78
N LYS A 33 3.81 -3.81 1.29
CA LYS A 33 3.82 -4.80 0.19
C LYS A 33 3.01 -6.05 0.53
N CYS A 34 3.08 -6.53 1.77
CA CYS A 34 2.33 -7.70 2.20
C CYS A 34 0.83 -7.42 2.35
N ALA A 35 0.46 -6.23 2.83
CA ALA A 35 -0.93 -5.81 2.89
C ALA A 35 -1.53 -5.68 1.48
N ASP A 36 -0.83 -5.01 0.58
CA ASP A 36 -1.24 -4.87 -0.82
C ASP A 36 -1.42 -6.23 -1.50
N LEU A 37 -0.47 -7.15 -1.31
CA LEU A 37 -0.55 -8.48 -1.90
C LEU A 37 -1.80 -9.25 -1.41
N VAL A 38 -2.12 -9.15 -0.11
CA VAL A 38 -3.34 -9.75 0.45
C VAL A 38 -4.58 -9.11 -0.18
N ILE A 39 -4.64 -7.78 -0.27
CA ILE A 39 -5.78 -7.07 -0.84
C ILE A 39 -5.97 -7.40 -2.33
N ILE A 40 -4.91 -7.36 -3.13
CA ILE A 40 -4.94 -7.66 -4.57
C ILE A 40 -5.43 -9.08 -4.80
N LYS A 41 -4.86 -10.06 -4.09
CA LYS A 41 -5.28 -11.47 -4.22
C LYS A 41 -6.72 -11.68 -3.75
N SER A 42 -7.13 -11.02 -2.67
CA SER A 42 -8.50 -11.13 -2.15
C SER A 42 -9.52 -10.53 -3.11
N ARG A 43 -9.20 -9.38 -3.72
CA ARG A 43 -10.04 -8.76 -4.75
C ARG A 43 -10.19 -9.68 -5.96
N ALA A 44 -9.10 -10.26 -6.45
CA ALA A 44 -9.15 -11.19 -7.57
C ALA A 44 -9.98 -12.46 -7.29
N LEU A 45 -10.08 -12.89 -6.02
CA LEU A 45 -10.95 -14.00 -5.62
C LEU A 45 -12.42 -13.57 -5.49
N ALA A 46 -12.67 -12.37 -4.97
CA ALA A 46 -14.02 -11.80 -4.91
C ALA A 46 -14.60 -11.57 -6.32
N GLU A 47 -13.79 -11.10 -7.28
CA GLU A 47 -14.17 -10.95 -8.70
C GLU A 47 -14.51 -12.30 -9.37
N LYS A 48 -14.00 -13.42 -8.84
CA LYS A 48 -14.36 -14.79 -9.27
C LYS A 48 -15.63 -15.32 -8.60
N GLY A 49 -16.35 -14.49 -7.83
CA GLY A 49 -17.58 -14.87 -7.14
C GLY A 49 -17.37 -15.68 -5.87
N ILE A 50 -16.14 -15.78 -5.36
CA ILE A 50 -15.89 -16.41 -4.06
C ILE A 50 -16.43 -15.49 -2.97
N SER A 51 -17.23 -16.03 -2.05
CA SER A 51 -17.75 -15.27 -0.92
C SER A 51 -16.71 -15.13 0.19
N GLY A 52 -16.58 -13.94 0.76
CA GLY A 52 -15.64 -13.66 1.84
C GLY A 52 -15.51 -12.17 2.14
N LYS A 53 -14.61 -11.84 3.07
CA LYS A 53 -14.28 -10.47 3.47
C LYS A 53 -12.78 -10.28 3.50
N TYR A 54 -12.34 -9.08 3.15
CA TYR A 54 -10.96 -8.64 3.32
C TYR A 54 -10.95 -7.21 3.85
N VAL A 55 -10.00 -6.91 4.73
CA VAL A 55 -9.90 -5.62 5.41
C VAL A 55 -8.46 -5.15 5.38
N LEU A 56 -8.26 -3.89 4.97
CA LEU A 56 -7.01 -3.17 5.17
C LEU A 56 -7.13 -2.32 6.43
N THR A 57 -6.17 -2.46 7.34
CA THR A 57 -6.11 -1.74 8.61
C THR A 57 -4.64 -1.47 8.98
N SER A 58 -4.38 -1.06 10.22
CA SER A 58 -3.04 -0.93 10.76
C SER A 58 -2.88 -1.69 12.06
N LYS A 59 -1.67 -2.17 12.34
CA LYS A 59 -1.28 -2.77 13.62
C LYS A 59 -0.10 -1.99 14.18
N LEU A 60 -0.11 -1.71 15.49
CA LEU A 60 1.02 -1.09 16.15
C LEU A 60 2.22 -2.05 16.16
N ARG A 61 3.36 -1.55 15.71
CA ARG A 61 4.64 -2.26 15.72
C ARG A 61 5.76 -1.30 16.06
N THR A 62 6.73 -1.83 16.79
CA THR A 62 8.02 -1.18 16.97
C THR A 62 8.78 -1.28 15.66
N THR A 63 9.15 -0.14 15.10
CA THR A 63 9.94 -0.10 13.88
C THR A 63 11.19 0.73 14.08
N SER A 64 12.23 0.39 13.32
CA SER A 64 13.55 1.01 13.43
C SER A 64 13.98 1.52 12.07
N THR A 65 14.40 2.78 12.03
CA THR A 65 14.94 3.43 10.83
C THR A 65 16.39 3.80 11.10
N SER A 66 17.27 3.47 10.14
CA SER A 66 18.67 3.89 10.17
C SER A 66 18.83 5.19 9.39
N ASP A 67 19.36 6.21 10.02
CA ASP A 67 19.75 7.47 9.38
C ASP A 67 21.25 7.69 9.63
N GLY A 68 22.09 6.97 8.86
CA GLY A 68 23.54 6.96 9.04
C GLY A 68 23.94 6.21 10.32
N PRO A 69 24.76 6.80 11.22
CA PRO A 69 25.20 6.14 12.46
C PRO A 69 24.10 6.06 13.53
N PHE A 70 22.96 6.70 13.31
CA PHE A 70 21.86 6.73 14.28
C PHE A 70 20.76 5.74 13.88
N THR A 71 20.29 4.96 14.86
CA THR A 71 19.07 4.15 14.74
C THR A 71 17.98 4.80 15.57
N SER A 72 16.89 5.23 14.93
CA SER A 72 15.69 5.70 15.62
C SER A 72 14.69 4.56 15.72
N THR A 73 14.15 4.32 16.91
CA THR A 73 13.11 3.32 17.15
C THR A 73 11.83 4.04 17.56
N LYS A 74 10.72 3.72 16.88
CA LYS A 74 9.40 4.31 17.15
C LYS A 74 8.32 3.24 17.14
N ILE A 75 7.27 3.46 17.93
CA ILE A 75 6.04 2.68 17.83
C ILE A 75 5.14 3.40 16.83
N ARG A 76 4.76 2.71 15.75
CA ARG A 76 3.86 3.25 14.73
C ARG A 76 2.87 2.20 14.25
N GLY A 77 1.76 2.64 13.67
CA GLY A 77 0.91 1.76 12.87
C GLY A 77 1.63 1.36 11.58
N ILE A 78 1.69 0.06 11.30
CA ILE A 78 2.12 -0.50 10.01
C ILE A 78 0.91 -1.07 9.26
N PRO A 79 0.91 -1.05 7.91
CA PRO A 79 -0.17 -1.63 7.12
C PRO A 79 -0.38 -3.11 7.44
N TYR A 80 -1.62 -3.51 7.64
CA TYR A 80 -2.00 -4.87 7.98
C TYR A 80 -3.26 -5.23 7.21
N ALA A 81 -3.30 -6.43 6.63
CA ALA A 81 -4.47 -6.89 5.89
C ALA A 81 -4.93 -8.27 6.39
N THR A 82 -6.25 -8.44 6.44
CA THR A 82 -6.89 -9.73 6.71
C THR A 82 -7.78 -10.10 5.54
N SER A 83 -7.99 -11.40 5.36
CA SER A 83 -8.72 -11.95 4.23
C SER A 83 -9.25 -13.33 4.57
N THR A 84 -10.57 -13.48 4.69
CA THR A 84 -11.18 -14.79 4.93
C THR A 84 -10.90 -15.79 3.81
N PHE A 85 -10.51 -15.31 2.63
CA PHE A 85 -10.11 -16.10 1.47
C PHE A 85 -8.74 -16.74 1.62
N LEU A 86 -7.78 -15.99 2.18
CA LEU A 86 -6.36 -16.35 2.20
C LEU A 86 -5.89 -16.82 3.57
N ASP A 87 -6.63 -16.47 4.63
CA ASP A 87 -6.25 -16.70 6.01
C ASP A 87 -6.59 -18.11 6.51
N ASN A 88 -7.35 -18.90 5.74
CA ASN A 88 -7.70 -20.30 6.05
C ASN A 88 -8.19 -20.52 7.49
N GLY A 89 -9.05 -19.61 7.99
CA GLY A 89 -9.59 -19.66 9.36
C GLY A 89 -8.68 -19.07 10.44
N ASN A 90 -7.44 -18.70 10.12
CA ASN A 90 -6.51 -18.05 11.04
C ASN A 90 -6.25 -16.60 10.58
N GLU A 91 -7.01 -15.66 11.13
CA GLU A 91 -7.02 -14.25 10.73
C GLU A 91 -5.61 -13.63 10.64
N GLY A 92 -5.33 -13.02 9.48
CA GLY A 92 -4.07 -12.40 9.10
C GLY A 92 -2.88 -13.35 8.91
N SER A 93 -3.11 -14.67 8.86
CA SER A 93 -2.04 -15.64 8.61
C SER A 93 -1.39 -15.44 7.24
N ALA A 94 -2.13 -15.02 6.21
CA ALA A 94 -1.57 -14.72 4.90
C ALA A 94 -0.59 -13.55 4.96
N TRP A 95 -0.96 -12.47 5.66
CA TRP A 95 -0.08 -11.31 5.86
C TRP A 95 1.14 -11.68 6.70
N ARG A 96 0.97 -12.40 7.82
CA ARG A 96 2.09 -12.85 8.68
C ARG A 96 3.08 -13.74 7.93
N LYS A 97 2.57 -14.66 7.10
CA LYS A 97 3.39 -15.52 6.24
C LYS A 97 4.19 -14.70 5.24
N CYS A 98 3.59 -13.70 4.61
CA CYS A 98 4.31 -12.79 3.71
C CYS A 98 5.39 -12.00 4.46
N MET A 99 5.08 -11.48 5.65
CA MET A 99 6.06 -10.74 6.47
C MET A 99 7.25 -11.61 6.86
N GLY A 100 7.01 -12.87 7.27
CA GLY A 100 8.09 -13.81 7.61
C GLY A 100 8.97 -14.24 6.42
N GLN A 101 8.57 -13.94 5.18
CA GLN A 101 9.40 -14.14 3.98
C GLN A 101 10.19 -12.88 3.58
N LYS A 102 9.89 -11.72 4.19
CA LYS A 102 10.48 -10.43 3.84
C LYS A 102 11.37 -9.83 4.94
N LEU A 103 11.31 -10.40 6.14
CA LEU A 103 12.19 -10.11 7.28
C LEU A 103 13.23 -11.22 7.39
#